data_AF-A0A1F3T1B2-F1
#
_entry.id   AF-A0A1F3T1B2-F1
#
_cell.length_a   1.000
_cell.length_b   1.000
_cell.length_c   1.000
_cell.angle_alpha   90.00
_cell.angle_beta   90.00
_cell.angle_gamma   90.00
#
_symmetry.space_group_name_H-M   'P 1'
#
loop_
_entity.id
_entity.type
_entity.pdbx_description
1 polymer ?
#
loop_
_entity_poly.entity_id
_entity_poly.type
_entity_poly.pdbx_seq_one_letter_code
_entity_poly.pdbx_strand_id
1 'polypeptide(L)'
;MNKRFIFLISIFVIFFSAVIFASDNESILAHFDHDLHNTKAFPSLNFKCSKCHNVKEDSTNKQITLEPDLEKATFRVKTSELCHQCHKTTDSRYSAVPKACTICHRAIENLQKIKPLNHSNVSWKQGHATQARITGNECLSCHSKSTCTKCHLQRNENNLVNHDRNFRFYHSVQARLEPHRCTSCHTQSYCVKCHLGGR
;
A
#
# COMPACT_ATOMS: atom_id res chain seq x y z
N MET A 1 25.74 47.56 22.36
CA MET A 1 25.27 46.33 21.68
C MET A 1 26.09 45.15 22.22
N ASN A 2 25.55 44.43 23.21
CA ASN A 2 26.33 43.54 24.07
C ASN A 2 26.64 42.19 23.42
N LYS A 3 27.94 41.95 23.15
CA LYS A 3 28.50 40.70 22.57
C LYS A 3 28.13 39.42 23.35
N ARG A 4 27.75 39.55 24.63
CA ARG A 4 27.28 38.44 25.48
C ARG A 4 25.89 37.90 25.11
N PHE A 5 25.03 38.71 24.47
CA PHE A 5 23.68 38.29 24.09
C PHE A 5 23.68 37.46 22.79
N ILE A 6 24.64 37.69 21.90
CA ILE A 6 24.78 36.96 20.64
C ILE A 6 25.33 35.55 20.89
N PHE A 7 26.17 35.35 21.91
CA PHE A 7 26.79 34.05 22.20
C PHE A 7 25.81 33.03 22.80
N LEU A 8 24.80 33.48 23.55
CA LEU A 8 23.78 32.60 24.15
C LEU A 8 22.77 32.08 23.13
N ILE A 9 22.50 32.84 22.07
CA ILE A 9 21.59 32.41 20.99
C ILE A 9 22.27 31.34 20.11
N SER A 10 23.58 31.45 19.88
CA SER A 10 24.33 30.46 19.09
C SER A 10 24.43 29.08 19.76
N ILE A 11 24.49 29.02 21.10
CA ILE A 11 24.57 27.75 21.84
C ILE A 11 23.20 27.03 21.87
N PHE A 12 22.10 27.78 21.89
CA PHE A 12 20.76 27.19 21.91
C PHE A 12 20.35 26.59 20.54
N VAL A 13 20.82 27.16 19.43
CA VAL A 13 20.56 26.64 18.07
C VAL A 13 21.33 25.34 17.78
N ILE A 14 22.50 25.17 18.39
CA ILE A 14 23.31 23.94 18.22
C ILE A 14 22.72 22.79 19.06
N PHE A 15 22.12 23.06 20.22
CA PHE A 15 21.49 22.03 21.05
C PHE A 15 20.12 21.56 20.54
N PHE A 16 19.37 22.40 19.82
CA PHE A 16 18.09 21.98 19.22
C PHE A 16 18.25 21.18 17.92
N SER A 17 19.44 21.20 17.32
CA SER A 17 19.74 20.44 16.09
C SER A 17 20.17 18.99 16.36
N ALA A 18 20.29 18.59 17.63
CA ALA A 18 20.68 17.25 18.04
C ALA A 18 19.52 16.41 18.61
N VAL A 19 18.26 16.81 18.37
CA VAL A 19 17.12 15.90 18.55
C VAL A 19 17.08 14.96 17.34
N ILE A 20 17.97 13.97 17.38
CA ILE A 20 17.78 12.58 16.98
C ILE A 20 16.63 12.39 15.97
N PHE A 21 16.93 12.58 14.68
CA PHE A 21 16.26 11.79 13.65
C PHE A 21 16.89 10.40 13.65
N ALA A 22 16.66 9.62 14.72
CA ALA A 22 16.71 8.18 14.59
C ALA A 22 15.47 7.82 13.76
N SER A 23 15.60 7.82 12.44
CA SER A 23 14.67 7.04 11.63
C SER A 23 15.04 5.59 11.90
N ASP A 24 14.46 5.02 12.95
CA ASP A 24 14.58 3.61 13.23
C ASP A 24 13.94 2.88 12.04
N ASN A 25 14.77 2.50 11.08
CA ASN A 25 14.46 1.49 10.08
C ASN A 25 14.38 0.15 10.83
N GLU A 26 13.41 0.04 11.74
CA GLU A 26 13.14 -1.20 12.43
C GLU A 26 12.89 -2.29 11.40
N SER A 27 13.52 -3.44 11.65
CA SER A 27 13.34 -4.61 10.80
C SER A 27 11.87 -4.98 10.71
N ILE A 28 11.44 -5.46 9.55
CA ILE A 28 10.09 -5.99 9.34
C ILE A 28 9.76 -7.12 10.33
N LEU A 29 10.79 -7.80 10.84
CA LEU A 29 10.69 -8.84 11.85
C LEU A 29 10.30 -8.31 13.23
N ALA A 30 10.63 -7.06 13.57
CA ALA A 30 10.21 -6.44 14.84
C ALA A 30 8.68 -6.27 14.92
N HIS A 31 8.03 -6.24 13.75
CA HIS A 31 6.59 -6.08 13.62
C HIS A 31 5.85 -7.40 13.40
N PHE A 32 6.57 -8.53 13.38
CA PHE A 32 5.97 -9.84 13.20
C PHE A 32 5.37 -10.34 14.52
N ASP A 33 4.08 -10.60 14.51
CA ASP A 33 3.37 -11.16 15.66
C ASP A 33 3.27 -12.69 15.54
N HIS A 34 4.13 -13.40 16.28
CA HIS A 34 4.16 -14.86 16.32
C HIS A 34 2.85 -15.46 16.86
N ASP A 35 2.24 -14.83 17.87
CA ASP A 35 1.04 -15.35 18.52
C ASP A 35 -0.18 -15.23 17.61
N LEU A 36 -0.33 -14.08 16.94
CA LEU A 36 -1.38 -13.88 15.94
C LEU A 36 -1.31 -14.94 14.83
N HIS A 37 -0.12 -15.22 14.31
CA HIS A 37 0.03 -16.21 13.25
C HIS A 37 -0.25 -17.63 13.76
N ASN A 38 0.26 -17.99 14.94
CA ASN A 38 0.05 -19.30 15.55
C ASN A 38 -1.41 -19.56 15.95
N THR A 39 -2.18 -18.51 16.26
CA THR A 39 -3.58 -18.66 16.71
C THR A 39 -4.59 -18.49 15.59
N LYS A 40 -4.33 -17.63 14.59
CA LYS A 40 -5.32 -17.27 13.56
C LYS A 40 -5.03 -17.80 12.16
N ALA A 41 -3.76 -18.04 11.80
CA ALA A 41 -3.39 -18.35 10.42
C ALA A 41 -2.86 -19.79 10.25
N PHE A 42 -1.90 -20.19 11.07
CA PHE A 42 -1.16 -21.43 10.88
C PHE A 42 -1.96 -22.70 11.18
N PRO A 43 -2.84 -22.77 12.20
CA PRO A 43 -3.63 -23.97 12.46
C PRO A 43 -4.57 -24.31 11.30
N SER A 44 -5.26 -23.32 10.75
CA SER A 44 -6.17 -23.51 9.61
C SER A 44 -5.46 -23.94 8.32
N LEU A 45 -4.17 -23.66 8.21
CA LEU A 45 -3.35 -23.99 7.03
C LEU A 45 -2.40 -25.17 7.29
N ASN A 46 -2.46 -25.78 8.48
CA ASN A 46 -1.59 -26.85 8.94
C ASN A 46 -0.09 -26.53 8.78
N PHE A 47 0.30 -25.30 9.08
CA PHE A 47 1.69 -24.87 8.99
C PHE A 47 2.50 -25.27 10.22
N LYS A 48 3.64 -25.93 9.98
CA LYS A 48 4.62 -26.34 11.00
C LYS A 48 5.68 -25.27 11.21
N CYS A 49 6.33 -25.26 12.38
CA CYS A 49 7.41 -24.31 12.71
C CYS A 49 8.56 -24.38 11.70
N SER A 50 8.85 -25.58 11.23
CA SER A 50 9.86 -25.88 10.20
C SER A 50 9.59 -25.26 8.84
N LYS A 51 8.38 -24.74 8.59
CA LYS A 51 8.08 -24.03 7.35
C LYS A 51 8.81 -22.69 7.25
N CYS A 52 9.00 -22.03 8.39
CA CYS A 52 9.68 -20.74 8.48
C CYS A 52 11.10 -20.90 9.02
N HIS A 53 11.26 -21.69 10.08
CA HIS A 53 12.51 -21.83 10.80
C HIS A 53 13.32 -23.05 10.35
N ASN A 54 14.64 -22.95 10.48
CA ASN A 54 15.54 -24.08 10.26
C ASN A 54 15.58 -25.05 11.46
N VAL A 55 14.42 -25.58 11.84
CA VAL A 55 14.26 -26.50 12.98
C VAL A 55 13.83 -27.90 12.53
N LYS A 56 14.21 -28.92 13.29
CA LYS A 56 13.61 -30.26 13.22
C LYS A 56 12.55 -30.38 14.31
N GLU A 57 11.34 -30.75 13.91
CA GLU A 57 10.20 -30.92 14.82
C GLU A 57 9.88 -32.41 14.87
N ASP A 58 10.03 -33.02 16.03
CA ASP A 58 9.59 -34.39 16.25
C ASP A 58 8.06 -34.41 16.33
N SER A 59 7.46 -35.17 15.41
CA SER A 59 6.01 -35.22 15.23
C SER A 59 5.29 -35.99 16.34
N THR A 60 6.01 -36.67 17.24
CA THR A 60 5.43 -37.50 18.31
C THR A 60 5.26 -36.78 19.64
N ASN A 61 6.06 -35.76 19.92
CA ASN A 61 6.18 -35.12 21.24
C ASN A 61 6.27 -33.58 21.15
N LYS A 62 6.10 -32.99 19.95
CA LYS A 62 6.17 -31.54 19.67
C LYS A 62 7.49 -30.91 20.14
N GLN A 63 8.54 -31.71 20.28
CA GLN A 63 9.84 -31.22 20.70
C GLN A 63 10.55 -30.61 19.49
N ILE A 64 11.00 -29.37 19.66
CA ILE A 64 11.79 -28.66 18.65
C ILE A 64 13.25 -28.89 18.96
N THR A 65 13.93 -29.64 18.09
CA THR A 65 15.39 -29.78 18.15
C THR A 65 16.01 -28.67 17.30
N LEU A 66 16.79 -27.82 17.95
CA LEU A 66 17.58 -26.80 17.27
C LEU A 66 18.73 -27.52 16.57
N GLU A 67 18.77 -27.45 15.23
CA GLU A 67 19.91 -27.96 14.48
C GLU A 67 21.15 -27.09 14.75
N PRO A 68 22.37 -27.65 14.68
CA PRO A 68 23.61 -26.88 14.81
C PRO A 68 23.70 -25.68 13.85
N ASP A 69 22.99 -25.76 12.71
CA ASP A 69 22.95 -24.69 11.71
C ASP A 69 21.95 -23.56 12.04
N LEU A 70 21.17 -23.67 13.13
CA LEU A 70 20.29 -22.59 13.58
C LEU A 70 21.07 -21.35 14.04
N GLU A 71 22.29 -21.54 14.56
CA GLU A 71 23.22 -20.45 14.89
C GLU A 71 23.71 -19.70 13.65
N LYS A 72 23.66 -20.34 12.47
CA LYS A 72 24.11 -19.76 11.20
C LYS A 72 22.97 -19.10 10.43
N ALA A 73 21.76 -19.67 10.50
CA ALA A 73 20.58 -19.12 9.83
C ALA A 73 19.27 -19.55 10.52
N THR A 74 18.53 -18.58 11.07
CA THR A 74 17.20 -18.79 11.66
C THR A 74 16.16 -19.22 10.62
N PHE A 75 16.28 -18.73 9.39
CA PHE A 75 15.31 -18.93 8.31
C PHE A 75 15.91 -19.72 7.15
N ARG A 76 15.11 -20.57 6.50
CA ARG A 76 15.56 -21.41 5.37
C ARG A 76 15.78 -20.63 4.07
N VAL A 77 15.09 -19.51 3.91
CA VAL A 77 15.19 -18.61 2.75
C VAL A 77 15.13 -17.16 3.22
N LYS A 78 15.27 -16.20 2.30
CA LYS A 78 15.17 -14.77 2.62
C LYS A 78 13.81 -14.47 3.27
N THR A 79 13.79 -13.61 4.28
CA THR A 79 12.56 -13.22 4.99
C THR A 79 11.46 -12.74 4.05
N SER A 80 11.80 -11.97 3.02
CA SER A 80 10.81 -11.51 2.03
C SER A 80 10.16 -12.66 1.25
N GLU A 81 10.94 -13.70 0.92
CA GLU A 81 10.42 -14.89 0.24
C GLU A 81 9.45 -15.65 1.14
N LEU A 82 9.80 -15.84 2.43
CA LEU A 82 8.91 -16.48 3.41
C LEU A 82 7.57 -15.75 3.54
N CYS A 83 7.59 -14.44 3.76
CA CYS A 83 6.36 -13.66 3.93
C CYS A 83 5.52 -13.64 2.65
N HIS A 84 6.15 -13.43 1.48
CA HIS A 84 5.43 -13.31 0.22
C HIS A 84 4.77 -14.61 -0.26
N GLN A 85 5.25 -15.78 0.18
CA GLN A 85 4.61 -17.07 -0.13
C GLN A 85 3.12 -17.10 0.23
N CYS A 86 2.73 -16.42 1.32
CA CYS A 86 1.33 -16.34 1.74
C CYS A 86 0.73 -14.95 1.48
N HIS A 87 1.49 -13.86 1.64
CA HIS A 87 0.95 -12.51 1.58
C HIS A 87 0.95 -11.85 0.19
N LYS A 88 1.68 -12.41 -0.80
CA LYS A 88 1.72 -11.87 -2.18
C LYS A 88 1.20 -12.85 -3.23
N THR A 89 1.00 -14.11 -2.86
CA THR A 89 0.51 -15.15 -3.78
C THR A 89 -0.95 -14.95 -4.20
N THR A 90 -1.26 -15.43 -5.41
CA THR A 90 -2.60 -15.55 -5.99
C THR A 90 -3.27 -16.89 -5.66
N ASP A 91 -2.57 -17.78 -4.97
CA ASP A 91 -3.11 -19.07 -4.54
C ASP A 91 -4.32 -18.88 -3.60
N SER A 92 -5.45 -19.49 -4.00
CA SER A 92 -6.74 -19.34 -3.34
C SER A 92 -6.75 -19.85 -1.90
N ARG A 93 -5.83 -20.77 -1.54
CA ARG A 93 -5.64 -21.26 -0.17
C ARG A 93 -5.31 -20.13 0.82
N TYR A 94 -4.68 -19.06 0.33
CA TYR A 94 -4.29 -17.91 1.14
C TYR A 94 -5.10 -16.65 0.82
N SER A 95 -6.30 -16.81 0.25
CA SER A 95 -7.18 -15.70 -0.12
C SER A 95 -7.63 -14.86 1.09
N ALA A 96 -7.83 -15.50 2.24
CA ALA A 96 -8.23 -14.85 3.50
C ALA A 96 -7.07 -14.10 4.20
N VAL A 97 -5.83 -14.33 3.78
CA VAL A 97 -4.65 -13.71 4.41
C VAL A 97 -4.53 -12.25 3.93
N PRO A 98 -4.26 -11.28 4.81
CA PRO A 98 -4.10 -9.89 4.41
C PRO A 98 -2.97 -9.69 3.38
N LYS A 99 -3.26 -8.98 2.28
CA LYS A 99 -2.33 -8.77 1.15
C LYS A 99 -1.76 -7.36 1.05
N ALA A 100 -2.22 -6.43 1.89
CA ALA A 100 -1.79 -5.05 1.82
C ALA A 100 -0.30 -4.92 2.20
N CYS A 101 0.51 -4.41 1.29
CA CYS A 101 1.97 -4.27 1.48
C CYS A 101 2.32 -3.45 2.73
N THR A 102 1.48 -2.47 3.06
CA THR A 102 1.65 -1.54 4.20
C THR A 102 1.52 -2.19 5.56
N ILE A 103 0.99 -3.42 5.65
CA ILE A 103 0.89 -4.17 6.91
C ILE A 103 2.29 -4.39 7.48
N CYS A 104 3.25 -4.67 6.59
CA CYS A 104 4.63 -4.95 6.95
C CYS A 104 5.59 -3.83 6.47
N HIS A 105 5.37 -3.26 5.28
CA HIS A 105 6.14 -2.13 4.76
C HIS A 105 5.52 -0.79 5.17
N ARG A 106 5.66 -0.44 6.46
CA ARG A 106 4.99 0.72 7.06
C ARG A 106 5.64 2.06 6.70
N ALA A 107 6.96 2.09 6.56
CA ALA A 107 7.67 3.29 6.14
C ALA A 107 7.50 3.54 4.63
N ILE A 108 7.10 4.75 4.25
CA ILE A 108 6.98 5.17 2.85
C ILE A 108 8.31 4.98 2.10
N GLU A 109 9.44 5.23 2.75
CA GLU A 109 10.78 5.02 2.19
C GLU A 109 11.01 3.57 1.76
N ASN A 110 10.53 2.60 2.54
CA ASN A 110 10.66 1.18 2.22
C ASN A 110 9.76 0.77 1.04
N LEU A 111 8.60 1.41 0.89
CA LEU A 111 7.75 1.25 -0.29
C LEU A 111 8.31 1.96 -1.53
N GLN A 112 9.07 3.04 -1.36
CA GLN A 112 9.73 3.71 -2.48
C GLN A 112 10.84 2.83 -3.09
N LYS A 113 11.49 1.97 -2.31
CA LYS A 113 12.51 1.03 -2.82
C LYS A 113 11.96 0.02 -3.83
N ILE A 114 10.65 -0.28 -3.79
CA ILE A 114 9.98 -1.20 -4.74
C ILE A 114 9.29 -0.46 -5.89
N LYS A 115 9.48 0.87 -5.99
CA LYS A 115 8.92 1.69 -7.07
C LYS A 115 9.48 1.22 -8.43
N PRO A 116 8.63 0.75 -9.36
CA PRO A 116 9.10 0.37 -10.69
C PRO A 116 9.69 1.54 -11.48
N LEU A 117 10.58 1.23 -12.43
CA LEU A 117 11.25 2.23 -13.28
C LEU A 117 10.27 3.09 -14.08
N ASN A 118 9.10 2.55 -14.45
CA ASN A 118 8.09 3.28 -15.22
C ASN A 118 7.41 4.43 -14.44
N HIS A 119 7.59 4.51 -13.11
CA HIS A 119 7.14 5.63 -12.28
C HIS A 119 8.16 6.78 -12.17
N SER A 120 9.31 6.67 -12.82
CA SER A 120 10.36 7.71 -12.83
C SER A 120 10.27 8.62 -14.07
N ASN A 121 9.34 8.35 -14.98
CA ASN A 121 9.15 9.19 -16.17
C ASN A 121 8.39 10.48 -15.82
N VAL A 122 9.01 11.63 -16.06
CA VAL A 122 8.40 12.96 -15.91
C VAL A 122 7.14 13.16 -16.78
N SER A 123 6.99 12.35 -17.83
CA SER A 123 5.83 12.34 -18.73
C SER A 123 4.74 11.32 -18.34
N TRP A 124 4.70 10.87 -17.08
CA TRP A 124 3.68 9.92 -16.60
C TRP A 124 2.26 10.36 -16.98
N LYS A 125 1.94 11.66 -16.83
CA LYS A 125 0.60 12.20 -17.15
C LYS A 125 0.21 11.95 -18.61
N GLN A 126 1.16 11.96 -19.53
CA GLN A 126 0.96 11.74 -20.97
C GLN A 126 0.93 10.25 -21.33
N GLY A 127 1.76 9.42 -20.68
CA GLY A 127 1.94 8.02 -21.07
C GLY A 127 1.07 6.99 -20.32
N HIS A 128 0.61 7.31 -19.10
CA HIS A 128 -0.02 6.30 -18.25
C HIS A 128 -1.36 5.80 -18.77
N ALA A 129 -2.12 6.62 -19.49
CA ALA A 129 -3.40 6.20 -20.06
C ALA A 129 -3.22 5.07 -21.07
N THR A 130 -2.18 5.13 -21.91
CA THR A 130 -1.83 4.06 -22.86
C THR A 130 -1.38 2.82 -22.12
N GLN A 131 -0.49 2.96 -21.15
CA GLN A 131 0.00 1.84 -20.36
C GLN A 131 -1.13 1.15 -19.58
N ALA A 132 -2.04 1.92 -18.98
CA ALA A 132 -3.18 1.39 -18.22
C ALA A 132 -4.17 0.62 -19.10
N ARG A 133 -4.29 0.97 -20.40
CA ARG A 133 -5.12 0.18 -21.34
C ARG A 133 -4.52 -1.18 -21.66
N ILE A 134 -3.20 -1.29 -21.69
CA ILE A 134 -2.49 -2.54 -22.00
C ILE A 134 -2.32 -3.41 -20.75
N THR A 135 -1.98 -2.80 -19.62
CA THR A 135 -1.48 -3.47 -18.40
C THR A 135 -2.20 -3.03 -17.12
N GLY A 136 -3.44 -2.52 -17.22
CA GLY A 136 -4.13 -1.88 -16.09
C GLY A 136 -4.18 -2.68 -14.79
N ASN A 137 -4.27 -4.02 -14.88
CA ASN A 137 -4.26 -4.89 -13.70
C ASN A 137 -2.90 -4.94 -12.99
N GLU A 138 -1.78 -4.71 -13.69
CA GLU A 138 -0.44 -4.70 -13.08
C GLU A 138 -0.29 -3.54 -12.09
N CYS A 139 -0.91 -2.39 -12.39
CA CYS A 139 -0.92 -1.24 -11.47
C CYS A 139 -1.60 -1.60 -10.14
N LEU A 140 -2.64 -2.45 -10.19
CA LEU A 140 -3.40 -2.87 -9.04
C LEU A 140 -2.66 -3.88 -8.13
N SER A 141 -1.51 -4.39 -8.59
CA SER A 141 -0.64 -5.22 -7.74
C SER A 141 -0.03 -4.43 -6.58
N CYS A 142 0.12 -3.10 -6.73
CA CYS A 142 0.69 -2.22 -5.72
C CYS A 142 -0.26 -1.06 -5.33
N HIS A 143 -1.12 -0.62 -6.25
CA HIS A 143 -2.00 0.53 -6.04
C HIS A 143 -3.46 0.09 -5.83
N SER A 144 -4.19 0.83 -5.01
CA SER A 144 -5.65 0.66 -4.94
C SER A 144 -6.35 1.46 -6.03
N LYS A 145 -7.62 1.12 -6.33
CA LYS A 145 -8.47 1.90 -7.24
C LYS A 145 -8.53 3.39 -6.87
N SER A 146 -8.40 3.71 -5.58
CA SER A 146 -8.40 5.09 -5.10
C SER A 146 -7.29 5.93 -5.74
N THR A 147 -6.12 5.34 -6.04
CA THR A 147 -5.02 6.03 -6.72
C THR A 147 -5.43 6.58 -8.08
N CYS A 148 -6.21 5.83 -8.86
CA CYS A 148 -6.71 6.28 -10.15
C CYS A 148 -7.69 7.46 -9.96
N THR A 149 -8.59 7.34 -8.99
CA THR A 149 -9.65 8.33 -8.75
C THR A 149 -9.14 9.69 -8.26
N LYS A 150 -7.94 9.74 -7.67
CA LYS A 150 -7.29 11.00 -7.24
C LYS A 150 -7.10 12.00 -8.36
N CYS A 151 -7.01 11.53 -9.61
CA CYS A 151 -6.99 12.39 -10.80
C CYS A 151 -8.22 12.15 -11.68
N HIS A 152 -8.58 10.88 -11.91
CA HIS A 152 -9.68 10.54 -12.82
C HIS A 152 -11.07 10.83 -12.27
N LEU A 153 -11.25 11.16 -10.99
CA LEU A 153 -12.54 11.62 -10.46
C LEU A 153 -12.42 12.98 -9.75
N GLN A 154 -11.25 13.62 -9.83
CA GLN A 154 -11.04 14.90 -9.19
C GLN A 154 -11.78 15.99 -9.96
N ARG A 155 -12.53 16.81 -9.21
CA ARG A 155 -13.07 18.09 -9.70
C ARG A 155 -12.08 19.18 -9.31
N ASN A 156 -11.11 19.47 -10.16
CA ASN A 156 -10.23 20.62 -9.99
C ASN A 156 -10.34 21.55 -11.19
N GLU A 157 -9.96 22.80 -10.96
CA GLU A 157 -10.26 23.94 -11.82
C GLU A 157 -9.68 23.84 -13.23
N ASN A 158 -8.60 23.06 -13.38
CA ASN A 158 -7.76 22.99 -14.58
C ASN A 158 -7.79 21.62 -15.28
N ASN A 159 -8.51 20.63 -14.75
CA ASN A 159 -8.58 19.28 -15.33
C ASN A 159 -10.04 18.79 -15.34
N LEU A 160 -10.80 19.27 -16.32
CA LEU A 160 -12.19 18.89 -16.58
C LEU A 160 -12.28 17.53 -17.29
N VAL A 161 -11.66 16.49 -16.72
CA VAL A 161 -11.50 15.20 -17.39
C VAL A 161 -12.82 14.44 -17.57
N ASN A 162 -13.83 14.68 -16.71
CA ASN A 162 -15.08 13.93 -16.75
C ASN A 162 -16.34 14.78 -16.94
N HIS A 163 -16.35 15.99 -16.38
CA HIS A 163 -17.46 16.92 -16.50
C HIS A 163 -16.88 18.33 -16.61
N ASP A 164 -17.30 19.10 -17.61
CA ASP A 164 -17.02 20.53 -17.66
C ASP A 164 -17.91 21.29 -16.67
N ARG A 165 -17.53 22.53 -16.31
CA ARG A 165 -18.25 23.34 -15.31
C ARG A 165 -19.70 23.60 -15.72
N ASN A 166 -19.98 23.64 -17.02
CA ASN A 166 -21.31 23.87 -17.58
C ASN A 166 -22.12 22.57 -17.77
N PHE A 167 -21.65 21.42 -17.28
CA PHE A 167 -22.31 20.13 -17.47
C PHE A 167 -23.80 20.15 -17.11
N ARG A 168 -24.19 20.90 -16.07
CA ARG A 168 -25.61 21.07 -15.72
C ARG A 168 -26.48 21.54 -16.88
N PHE A 169 -25.94 22.37 -17.79
CA PHE A 169 -26.67 22.96 -18.91
C PHE A 169 -26.80 22.03 -20.12
N TYR A 170 -25.83 21.14 -20.38
CA TYR A 170 -25.80 20.31 -21.59
C TYR A 170 -25.84 18.79 -21.35
N HIS A 171 -25.83 18.33 -20.09
CA HIS A 171 -25.86 16.90 -19.77
C HIS A 171 -27.11 16.18 -20.28
N SER A 172 -28.20 16.90 -20.55
CA SER A 172 -29.41 16.34 -21.15
C SER A 172 -29.16 15.70 -22.51
N VAL A 173 -28.26 16.28 -23.33
CA VAL A 173 -27.86 15.73 -24.62
C VAL A 173 -27.06 14.44 -24.43
N GLN A 174 -26.06 14.47 -23.55
CA GLN A 174 -25.20 13.32 -23.27
C GLN A 174 -25.98 12.16 -22.61
N ALA A 175 -26.89 12.45 -21.68
CA ALA A 175 -27.73 11.46 -21.02
C ALA A 175 -28.73 10.80 -21.98
N ARG A 176 -29.15 11.48 -23.06
CA ARG A 176 -29.99 10.89 -24.12
C ARG A 176 -29.19 10.00 -25.07
N LEU A 177 -27.98 10.40 -25.42
CA LEU A 177 -27.12 9.65 -26.34
C LEU A 177 -26.53 8.40 -25.70
N GLU A 178 -25.97 8.53 -24.49
CA GLU A 178 -25.20 7.47 -23.83
C GLU A 178 -25.47 7.40 -22.32
N PRO A 179 -26.71 7.10 -21.87
CA PRO A 179 -27.06 7.08 -20.45
C PRO A 179 -26.22 6.09 -19.62
N HIS A 180 -25.76 4.99 -20.24
CA HIS A 180 -24.93 3.97 -19.60
C HIS A 180 -23.55 4.50 -19.15
N ARG A 181 -23.02 5.55 -19.78
CA ARG A 181 -21.75 6.17 -19.36
C ARG A 181 -21.86 6.84 -18.00
N CYS A 182 -23.02 7.39 -17.69
CA CYS A 182 -23.31 8.00 -16.39
C CYS A 182 -23.27 6.94 -15.29
N THR A 183 -23.82 5.75 -15.57
CA THR A 183 -23.91 4.66 -14.57
C THR A 183 -22.58 4.03 -14.17
N SER A 184 -21.51 4.30 -14.93
CA SER A 184 -20.15 3.88 -14.58
C SER A 184 -19.61 4.55 -13.31
N CYS A 185 -20.13 5.73 -12.96
CA CYS A 185 -19.72 6.49 -11.78
C CYS A 185 -20.90 6.91 -10.89
N HIS A 186 -22.09 7.11 -11.46
CA HIS A 186 -23.27 7.60 -10.76
C HIS A 186 -24.34 6.53 -10.64
N THR A 187 -25.02 6.47 -9.50
CA THR A 187 -26.20 5.61 -9.33
C THR A 187 -27.47 6.33 -9.78
N GLN A 188 -28.55 5.60 -10.04
CA GLN A 188 -29.84 6.19 -10.43
C GLN A 188 -30.35 7.22 -9.41
N SER A 189 -30.07 7.01 -8.12
CA SER A 189 -30.44 7.96 -7.06
C SER A 189 -29.74 9.30 -7.18
N TYR A 190 -28.56 9.39 -7.83
CA TYR A 190 -27.90 10.65 -8.13
C TYR A 190 -28.72 11.52 -9.09
N CYS A 191 -29.29 10.91 -10.13
CA CYS A 191 -30.13 11.60 -11.12
C CYS A 191 -31.40 12.14 -10.44
N VAL A 192 -32.06 11.27 -9.66
CA VAL A 192 -33.31 11.57 -8.95
C VAL A 192 -33.17 12.75 -8.00
N LYS A 193 -32.05 12.88 -7.28
CA LYS A 193 -31.82 13.99 -6.34
C LYS A 193 -31.99 15.38 -6.96
N CYS A 194 -31.60 15.57 -8.22
CA CYS A 194 -31.76 16.87 -8.89
C CYS A 194 -33.05 16.94 -9.72
N HIS A 195 -33.43 15.84 -10.39
CA HIS A 195 -34.56 15.83 -11.33
C HIS A 195 -35.93 15.68 -10.66
N LEU A 196 -35.99 15.15 -9.43
CA LEU A 196 -37.22 15.00 -8.65
C LEU A 196 -37.31 15.93 -7.43
N GLY A 197 -36.39 16.89 -7.32
CA GLY A 197 -36.43 17.94 -6.29
C GLY A 197 -35.21 17.95 -5.39
N GLY A 198 -34.21 18.73 -5.78
CA GLY A 198 -33.09 19.13 -4.93
C GLY A 198 -32.94 20.65 -5.00
N ARG A 199 -33.53 21.34 -4.02
CA ARG A 199 -33.07 22.65 -3.58
C ARG A 199 -31.73 22.48 -2.87
#